data_AF-A0A2W6P8Y2-F1
#
_entry.id   AF-A0A2W6P8Y2-F1
#
_cell.length_a   1.000
_cell.length_b   1.000
_cell.length_c   1.000
_cell.angle_alpha   90.00
_cell.angle_beta   90.00
_cell.angle_gamma   90.00
#
_symmetry.space_group_name_H-M   'P 1'
#
loop_
_entity.id
_entity.type
_entity.pdbx_description
1 polymer ?
#
loop_
_entity_poly.entity_id
_entity_poly.type
_entity_poly.pdbx_seq_one_letter_code
_entity_poly.pdbx_strand_id
1 'polypeptide(L)'
;LYLTGLLSPNFAARAWHHTGRAGGLDVPGSESGMMVSAMYEALKGVYLSTAYTYAKHRPDHADDETTSFMQFGIWYEYGGGRFATAFDSRFYMKNASHDPSDQIFLMQYFYW
;
A
#
# COMPACT_ATOMS: atom_id res chain seq x y z
N LEU A 1 7.82 8.85 14.15
CA LEU A 1 7.04 7.77 13.49
C LEU A 1 6.85 6.65 14.49
N TYR A 2 5.60 6.24 14.69
CA TYR A 2 5.21 5.02 15.38
C TYR A 2 4.62 4.05 14.35
N LEU A 3 5.02 2.78 14.40
CA LEU A 3 4.59 1.74 13.48
C LEU A 3 4.36 0.45 14.27
N THR A 4 3.25 -0.22 14.00
CA THR A 4 2.95 -1.55 14.54
C THR A 4 2.30 -2.40 13.46
N GLY A 5 2.41 -3.72 13.56
CA GLY A 5 1.85 -4.62 12.57
C GLY A 5 2.07 -6.09 12.83
N LEU A 6 1.45 -6.89 11.95
CA LEU A 6 1.56 -8.34 11.85
C LEU A 6 2.00 -8.67 10.44
N LEU A 7 2.93 -9.61 10.31
CA LEU A 7 3.38 -10.14 9.02
C LEU A 7 3.42 -11.66 9.12
N SER A 8 2.73 -12.31 8.20
CA SER A 8 2.73 -13.74 7.98
C SER A 8 2.90 -14.01 6.48
N PRO A 9 3.12 -15.26 6.04
CA PRO A 9 3.33 -15.56 4.63
C PRO A 9 2.20 -15.08 3.69
N ASN A 10 0.95 -15.14 4.16
CA ASN A 10 -0.23 -14.87 3.32
C ASN A 10 -1.03 -13.64 3.76
N PHE A 11 -0.60 -12.97 4.84
CA PHE A 11 -1.34 -11.86 5.41
C PHE A 11 -0.39 -10.87 6.07
N ALA A 12 -0.58 -9.59 5.79
CA ALA A 12 0.10 -8.51 6.48
C ALA A 12 -0.92 -7.46 6.92
N ALA A 13 -0.70 -6.88 8.09
CA ALA A 13 -1.44 -5.74 8.58
C ALA A 13 -0.46 -4.79 9.25
N ARG A 14 -0.61 -3.49 9.02
CA ARG A 14 0.18 -2.46 9.70
C ARG A 14 -0.66 -1.23 9.96
N ALA A 15 -0.35 -0.54 11.03
CA ALA A 15 -0.85 0.79 11.35
C ALA A 15 0.31 1.68 11.76
N TRP A 16 0.25 2.95 11.37
CA TRP A 16 1.29 3.92 11.67
C TRP A 16 0.72 5.27 12.08
N HIS A 17 1.55 6.02 12.78
CA HIS A 17 1.32 7.41 13.13
C HIS A 17 2.61 8.20 13.00
N HIS A 18 2.62 9.24 12.17
CA HIS A 18 3.74 10.16 11.99
C HIS A 18 3.37 11.53 12.54
N THR A 19 4.27 12.12 13.31
CA THR A 19 4.20 13.51 13.81
C THR A 19 5.28 14.34 13.14
N GLY A 20 5.00 15.62 12.85
CA GLY A 20 5.90 16.53 12.16
C GLY A 20 5.92 16.39 10.63
N ARG A 21 5.13 15.48 10.06
CA ARG A 21 4.93 15.32 8.61
C ARG A 21 3.50 14.84 8.37
N ALA A 22 2.75 15.62 7.60
CA ALA A 22 1.42 15.28 7.14
C ALA A 22 1.41 14.69 5.73
N GLY A 23 2.35 15.09 4.85
CA GLY A 23 2.43 14.58 3.48
C GLY A 23 3.80 14.86 2.87
N GLY A 24 4.58 13.82 2.61
CA GLY A 24 5.96 13.99 2.11
C GLY A 24 6.90 14.70 3.09
N LEU A 25 8.03 15.19 2.58
CA LEU A 25 9.07 15.83 3.41
C LEU A 25 8.74 17.28 3.80
N ASP A 26 7.93 17.97 2.97
CA ASP A 26 7.78 19.43 3.03
C ASP A 26 6.41 19.90 3.58
N VAL A 27 5.52 18.97 3.97
CA VAL A 27 4.21 19.33 4.55
C VAL A 27 4.23 19.00 6.06
N PRO A 28 4.40 19.99 6.94
CA PRO A 28 4.35 19.79 8.38
C PRO A 28 2.93 19.39 8.84
N GLY A 29 2.85 18.65 9.94
CA GLY A 29 1.61 18.20 10.55
C GLY A 29 1.67 16.75 10.99
N SER A 30 0.57 16.00 10.86
CA SER A 30 0.53 14.59 11.25
C SER A 30 -0.13 13.69 10.20
N GLU A 31 0.25 12.43 10.21
CA GLU A 31 -0.34 11.40 9.35
C GLU A 31 -0.66 10.17 10.20
N SER A 32 -1.84 9.60 10.00
CA SER A 32 -2.19 8.29 10.58
C SER A 32 -2.75 7.39 9.50
N GLY A 33 -2.29 6.15 9.44
CA GLY A 33 -2.77 5.24 8.43
C GLY A 33 -2.70 3.79 8.83
N MET A 34 -3.31 2.97 7.99
CA MET A 34 -3.28 1.52 8.09
C MET A 34 -3.27 0.89 6.70
N MET A 35 -2.71 -0.31 6.64
CA MET A 35 -2.75 -1.15 5.46
C MET A 35 -2.98 -2.58 5.91
N VAL A 36 -3.86 -3.27 5.22
CA VAL A 36 -4.07 -4.72 5.36
C VAL A 36 -3.93 -5.34 3.99
N SER A 37 -3.25 -6.48 3.91
CA SER A 37 -3.08 -7.22 2.67
C SER A 37 -3.16 -8.71 2.89
N ALA A 38 -3.60 -9.40 1.85
CA ALA A 38 -3.63 -10.84 1.79
C ALA A 38 -3.03 -11.31 0.45
N MET A 39 -2.41 -12.48 0.49
CA MET A 39 -1.80 -13.13 -0.65
C MET A 39 -2.17 -14.61 -0.65
N TYR A 40 -2.37 -15.17 -1.84
CA TYR A 40 -2.74 -16.56 -2.04
C TYR A 40 -1.97 -17.14 -3.21
N GLU A 41 -1.22 -18.20 -2.99
CA GLU A 41 -0.53 -18.94 -4.06
C GLU A 41 -1.55 -19.81 -4.82
N ALA A 42 -1.94 -19.36 -6.02
CA ALA A 42 -2.92 -20.07 -6.84
C ALA A 42 -2.28 -21.23 -7.62
N LEU A 43 -1.02 -21.05 -8.04
CA LEU A 43 -0.17 -22.05 -8.68
C LEU A 43 1.25 -21.85 -8.17
N LYS A 44 2.13 -22.83 -8.32
CA LYS A 44 3.53 -22.72 -7.87
C LYS A 44 4.19 -21.45 -8.44
N GLY A 45 4.55 -20.52 -7.56
CA GLY A 45 5.16 -19.23 -7.92
C GLY A 45 4.19 -18.21 -8.53
N VAL A 46 2.89 -18.49 -8.63
CA VAL A 46 1.86 -17.52 -9.05
C VAL A 46 0.98 -17.19 -7.87
N TYR A 47 0.98 -15.92 -7.48
CA TYR A 47 0.23 -15.44 -6.33
C TYR A 47 -0.79 -14.40 -6.73
N LEU A 48 -1.98 -14.50 -6.15
CA LEU A 48 -2.99 -13.46 -6.19
C LEU A 48 -2.88 -12.65 -4.90
N SER A 49 -2.97 -11.34 -5.01
CA SER A 49 -2.86 -10.45 -3.87
C SER A 49 -3.97 -9.41 -3.87
N THR A 50 -4.35 -8.99 -2.67
CA THR A 50 -5.19 -7.80 -2.48
C THR A 50 -4.69 -7.03 -1.27
N ALA A 51 -4.82 -5.71 -1.32
CA ALA A 51 -4.52 -4.85 -0.20
C ALA A 51 -5.52 -3.71 -0.10
N TYR A 52 -5.87 -3.33 1.12
CA TYR A 52 -6.57 -2.08 1.40
C TYR A 52 -5.62 -1.15 2.15
N THR A 53 -5.55 0.10 1.71
CA THR A 53 -4.75 1.15 2.35
C THR A 53 -5.63 2.33 2.67
N TYR A 54 -5.45 2.88 3.86
CA TYR A 54 -6.07 4.10 4.32
C TYR A 54 -5.00 4.97 5.01
N ALA A 55 -4.96 6.24 4.70
CA ALA A 55 -4.15 7.23 5.38
C ALA A 55 -4.93 8.54 5.49
N LYS A 56 -4.88 9.15 6.67
CA LYS A 56 -5.38 10.50 6.92
C LYS A 56 -4.21 11.41 7.19
N HIS A 57 -4.09 12.43 6.35
CA HIS A 57 -3.10 13.48 6.41
C HIS A 57 -3.75 14.71 7.04
N ARG A 58 -3.09 15.31 8.02
CA ARG A 58 -3.54 16.52 8.72
C ARG A 58 -2.43 17.56 8.68
N PRO A 59 -2.32 18.32 7.58
CA PRO A 59 -1.36 19.41 7.47
C PRO A 59 -1.64 20.52 8.47
N ASP A 60 -0.61 21.21 8.95
CA ASP A 60 -0.79 22.33 9.90
C ASP A 60 -1.40 23.58 9.23
N HIS A 61 -1.28 23.70 7.90
CA HIS A 61 -1.62 24.91 7.13
C HIS A 61 -2.45 24.62 5.86
N ALA A 62 -3.08 23.46 5.78
CA ALA A 62 -3.95 23.07 4.67
C ALA A 62 -5.09 22.17 5.18
N ASP A 63 -6.07 21.90 4.32
CA ASP A 63 -7.18 21.01 4.66
C ASP A 63 -6.70 19.57 4.87
N ASP A 64 -7.43 18.85 5.73
CA ASP A 64 -7.24 17.41 5.94
C ASP A 64 -7.41 16.65 4.62
N GLU A 65 -6.49 15.74 4.33
CA GLU A 65 -6.54 14.90 3.14
C GLU A 65 -6.69 13.43 3.53
N THR A 66 -7.49 12.68 2.78
CA THR A 66 -7.65 11.24 2.96
C THR A 66 -7.17 10.51 1.72
N THR A 67 -6.23 9.59 1.88
CA THR A 67 -5.85 8.62 0.87
C THR A 67 -6.47 7.28 1.22
N SER A 68 -7.26 6.70 0.32
CA SER A 68 -7.92 5.42 0.56
C SER A 68 -8.06 4.68 -0.75
N PHE A 69 -7.52 3.46 -0.84
CA PHE A 69 -7.57 2.67 -2.07
C PHE A 69 -7.50 1.17 -1.79
N MET A 70 -8.04 0.39 -2.71
CA MET A 70 -7.83 -1.05 -2.80
C MET A 70 -6.85 -1.36 -3.92
N GLN A 71 -6.01 -2.37 -3.73
CA GLN A 71 -5.11 -2.90 -4.75
C GLN A 71 -5.41 -4.37 -4.98
N PHE A 72 -5.29 -4.80 -6.23
CA PHE A 72 -5.39 -6.20 -6.64
C PHE A 72 -4.23 -6.52 -7.57
N GLY A 73 -3.55 -7.63 -7.31
CA GLY A 73 -2.31 -7.96 -7.99
C GLY A 73 -2.18 -9.43 -8.34
N ILE A 74 -1.51 -9.69 -9.45
CA ILE A 74 -1.01 -11.02 -9.82
C ILE A 74 0.51 -10.97 -9.82
N TRP A 75 1.13 -11.88 -9.08
CA TRP A 75 2.58 -11.97 -8.91
C TRP A 75 3.06 -13.27 -9.52
N TYR A 76 4.18 -13.20 -10.24
CA TYR A 76 4.89 -14.37 -10.71
C TYR A 76 6.34 -14.34 -10.21
N GLU A 77 6.66 -15.32 -9.37
CA GLU A 77 7.98 -15.55 -8.81
C GLU A 77 8.72 -16.61 -9.61
N TYR A 78 9.99 -16.33 -9.94
CA TYR A 78 10.82 -17.21 -10.74
C TYR A 78 12.31 -17.07 -10.36
N GLY A 79 13.15 -17.94 -10.93
CA GLY A 79 14.57 -18.01 -10.58
C GLY A 79 14.82 -18.49 -9.14
N GLY A 80 13.91 -19.30 -8.59
CA GLY A 80 14.01 -19.85 -7.24
C GLY A 80 13.83 -18.80 -6.13
N GLY A 81 12.94 -17.82 -6.35
CA GLY A 81 12.66 -16.75 -5.38
C GLY A 81 13.55 -15.52 -5.50
N ARG A 82 14.38 -15.43 -6.55
CA ARG A 82 15.27 -14.28 -6.79
C ARG A 82 14.58 -13.12 -7.50
N PHE A 83 13.55 -13.41 -8.27
CA PHE A 83 12.83 -12.43 -9.07
C PHE A 83 11.34 -12.60 -8.89
N ALA A 84 10.62 -11.49 -8.88
CA ALA A 84 9.17 -11.51 -9.01
C ALA A 84 8.70 -10.36 -9.89
N THR A 85 7.74 -10.64 -10.78
CA THR A 85 7.03 -9.61 -11.53
C THR A 85 5.61 -9.54 -11.00
N ALA A 86 5.11 -8.34 -10.71
CA ALA A 86 3.74 -8.12 -10.29
C ALA A 86 3.00 -7.22 -11.29
N PHE A 87 1.79 -7.63 -11.65
CA PHE A 87 0.83 -6.80 -12.36
C PHE A 87 -0.26 -6.39 -11.37
N ASP A 88 -0.29 -5.11 -11.01
CA ASP A 88 -1.13 -4.56 -9.97
C ASP A 88 -2.11 -3.54 -10.55
N SER A 89 -3.28 -3.49 -9.93
CA SER A 89 -4.31 -2.46 -10.16
C SER A 89 -4.61 -1.77 -8.83
N ARG A 90 -4.86 -0.46 -8.87
CA ARG A 90 -5.21 0.37 -7.72
C ARG A 90 -6.49 1.13 -8.03
N PHE A 91 -7.48 0.95 -7.17
CA PHE A 91 -8.78 1.59 -7.24
C PHE A 91 -8.98 2.47 -6.02
N TYR A 92 -9.19 3.76 -6.22
CA TYR A 92 -9.41 4.69 -5.12
C TYR A 92 -10.84 4.60 -4.60
N MET A 93 -10.97 4.70 -3.28
CA MET A 93 -12.27 4.68 -2.62
C MET A 93 -12.93 6.06 -2.71
N LYS A 94 -14.26 6.10 -2.63
CA LYS A 94 -15.04 7.37 -2.66
C LYS A 94 -14.68 8.36 -1.55
N ASN A 95 -14.06 7.90 -0.48
CA ASN A 95 -13.61 8.74 0.63
C ASN A 95 -12.18 9.27 0.44
N ALA A 96 -11.53 9.00 -0.70
CA ALA A 96 -10.27 9.61 -1.04
C ALA A 96 -10.48 11.07 -1.49
N SER A 97 -9.59 11.96 -1.09
CA SER A 97 -9.60 13.37 -1.49
C SER A 97 -9.09 13.54 -2.94
N HIS A 98 -9.48 14.65 -3.58
CA HIS A 98 -8.92 15.16 -4.84
C HIS A 98 -9.15 14.34 -6.13
N ASP A 99 -10.27 13.63 -6.27
CA ASP A 99 -10.64 12.87 -7.49
C ASP A 99 -9.46 12.06 -8.10
N PRO A 100 -8.88 11.14 -7.32
CA PRO A 100 -7.72 10.39 -7.75
C PRO A 100 -8.08 9.42 -8.88
N SER A 101 -7.15 9.23 -9.82
CA SER A 101 -7.34 8.31 -10.94
C SER A 101 -6.90 6.90 -10.62
N ASP A 102 -7.73 5.91 -10.96
CA ASP A 102 -7.38 4.49 -10.87
C ASP A 102 -6.20 4.15 -11.78
N GLN A 103 -5.38 3.20 -11.35
CA GLN A 103 -4.11 2.88 -12.02
C GLN A 103 -3.94 1.39 -12.23
N ILE A 104 -3.28 1.04 -13.33
CA ILE A 104 -2.75 -0.30 -13.60
C ILE A 104 -1.26 -0.14 -13.86
N PHE A 105 -0.44 -0.96 -13.20
CA PHE A 105 1.01 -0.83 -13.27
C PHE A 105 1.71 -2.18 -13.12
N LEU A 106 2.96 -2.23 -13.60
CA LEU A 106 3.83 -3.40 -13.53
C LEU A 106 5.00 -3.08 -12.61
N MET A 107 5.29 -3.98 -11.67
CA MET A 107 6.42 -3.89 -10.77
C MET A 107 7.37 -5.07 -10.98
N GLN A 108 8.67 -4.80 -10.98
CA GLN A 108 9.70 -5.83 -10.99
C GLN A 108 10.48 -5.78 -9.68
N TYR A 109 10.53 -6.93 -8.99
CA TYR A 109 11.26 -7.12 -7.74
C TYR A 109 12.52 -7.93 -8.00
N PHE A 110 13.59 -7.52 -7.33
CA PHE A 110 14.89 -8.17 -7.33
C PHE A 110 15.26 -8.45 -5.88
N TYR A 111 15.31 -9.72 -5.50
CA TYR A 111 15.71 -10.16 -4.18
C TYR A 111 17.19 -10.55 -4.21
N TRP A 112 17.99 -9.96 -3.33
CA TRP A 112 19.44 -10.17 -3.22
C TRP A 112 19.82 -11.04 -2.02
#